data_AF-A0A932NAS0-F1
#
_entry.id   AF-A0A932NAS0-F1
#
_cell.length_a   1.000
_cell.length_b   1.000
_cell.length_c   1.000
_cell.angle_alpha   90.00
_cell.angle_beta   90.00
_cell.angle_gamma   90.00
#
_symmetry.space_group_name_H-M   'P 1'
#
loop_
_entity.id
_entity.type
_entity.pdbx_description
1 polymer ?
#
loop_
_entity_poly.entity_id
_entity_poly.type
_entity_poly.pdbx_seq_one_letter_code
_entity_poly.pdbx_strand_id
1 'polypeptide(L)' 'MKCDTCGKETPEVRRVVVDAGYDRVLAKPLYNCPDCYAKKEAAKRLRKPSP' A
#
# COMPACT_ATOMS: atom_id res chain seq x y z
N MET A 1 2.12 1.65 15.96
CA MET A 1 2.81 0.97 14.83
C MET A 1 3.35 2.02 13.88
N LYS A 2 4.47 1.75 13.19
CA LYS A 2 5.09 2.71 12.26
C LYS A 2 4.68 2.42 10.81
N CYS A 3 4.31 3.45 10.06
CA CYS A 3 4.02 3.33 8.63
C CYS A 3 5.32 3.16 7.83
N ASP A 4 5.42 2.12 7.00
CA ASP A 4 6.59 1.86 6.16
C ASP A 4 6.76 2.88 5.01
N THR A 5 5.68 3.57 4.63
CA THR A 5 5.72 4.57 3.54
C THR A 5 6.09 5.97 4.02
N CYS A 6 5.50 6.44 5.13
CA CYS A 6 5.68 7.83 5.58
C CYS A 6 6.39 7.94 6.94
N GLY A 7 6.70 6.83 7.60
CA GLY A 7 7.42 6.80 8.87
C GLY A 7 6.62 7.25 10.09
N LYS A 8 5.37 7.68 9.95
CA LYS A 8 4.53 8.14 11.07
C LYS A 8 4.14 6.99 11.99
N GLU A 9 4.08 7.28 13.28
CA GLU A 9 3.43 6.41 14.26
C GLU A 9 1.91 6.58 14.21
N THR A 10 1.21 5.45 14.20
CA THR A 10 -0.24 5.36 14.05
C THR A 10 -0.78 4.19 14.89
N PRO A 11 -2.01 4.31 15.43
CA PRO A 11 -2.64 3.21 16.18
C PRO A 11 -2.89 1.98 15.29
N GLU A 12 -3.17 2.18 14.00
CA GLU A 12 -3.39 1.09 13.04
C GLU A 12 -2.51 1.23 11.80
N VAL A 13 -2.14 0.08 11.21
CA VAL A 13 -1.54 -0.01 9.88
C VAL A 13 -2.24 -1.10 9.08
N ARG A 14 -2.31 -0.92 7.76
CA ARG A 14 -2.93 -1.84 6.82
C ARG A 14 -1.87 -2.41 5.89
N ARG A 15 -1.93 -3.73 5.68
CA ARG A 15 -1.03 -4.41 4.75
C ARG A 15 -1.30 -3.95 3.33
N VAL A 16 -0.25 -3.61 2.63
CA VAL A 16 -0.30 -3.10 1.27
C VAL A 16 0.33 -4.09 0.31
N VAL A 17 -0.45 -4.57 -0.65
CA VAL A 17 0.05 -5.40 -1.76
C VAL A 17 0.64 -4.49 -2.82
N VAL A 18 1.89 -4.72 -3.20
CA VAL A 18 2.57 -4.02 -4.31
C VAL A 18 2.10 -4.60 -5.65
N ASP A 19 2.21 -3.81 -6.72
CA ASP A 19 1.52 -3.95 -8.02
C ASP A 19 1.79 -5.25 -8.79
N ALA A 20 1.10 -5.45 -9.93
CA ALA A 20 0.99 -6.71 -10.70
C ALA A 20 2.31 -7.31 -11.24
N GLY A 21 3.44 -6.63 -11.13
CA GLY A 21 4.77 -7.16 -11.46
C GLY A 21 5.60 -7.59 -10.24
N TYR A 22 5.02 -7.53 -9.04
CA TYR A 22 5.73 -7.78 -7.79
C TYR A 22 5.50 -9.22 -7.33
N ASP A 23 6.57 -10.00 -7.22
CA ASP A 23 6.50 -11.36 -6.69
C ASP A 23 6.12 -11.32 -5.21
N ARG A 24 4.86 -11.68 -4.93
CA ARG A 24 4.28 -11.67 -3.57
C ARG A 24 4.90 -12.71 -2.66
N VAL A 25 5.64 -13.69 -3.20
CA VAL A 25 6.30 -14.76 -2.45
C VAL A 25 7.62 -14.29 -1.88
N LEU A 26 8.40 -13.51 -2.65
CA LEU A 26 9.74 -13.06 -2.25
C LEU A 26 9.76 -11.72 -1.52
N ALA A 27 8.64 -11.00 -1.54
CA ALA A 27 8.60 -9.65 -1.04
C ALA A 27 8.21 -9.51 0.44
N LYS A 28 8.90 -8.59 1.12
CA LYS A 28 8.49 -8.17 2.46
C LYS A 28 7.13 -7.46 2.41
N PRO A 29 6.17 -7.82 3.28
CA PRO A 29 4.90 -7.11 3.38
C PRO A 29 5.16 -5.67 3.85
N LEU A 30 4.57 -4.69 3.15
CA LEU A 30 4.56 -3.29 3.58
C LEU A 30 3.29 -2.99 4.36
N TYR A 31 3.42 -2.19 5.42
CA TYR A 31 2.33 -1.77 6.29
C TYR A 31 2.22 -0.25 6.29
N ASN A 32 1.08 0.25 5.82
CA ASN A 32 0.83 1.68 5.69
C ASN A 32 -0.20 2.18 6.69
N CYS A 33 -0.06 3.42 7.15
CA CYS A 33 -1.14 4.12 7.82
C CYS A 33 -2.38 4.25 6.92
N PRO A 34 -3.57 4.50 7.48
CA PRO A 34 -4.82 4.64 6.71
C PRO A 34 -4.71 5.61 5.52
N ASP A 35 -4.03 6.74 5.70
CA ASP A 35 -3.86 7.75 4.64
C ASP A 35 -3.03 7.22 3.46
N CYS A 36 -1.87 6.62 3.75
CA CYS A 36 -0.98 6.07 2.73
C CYS A 36 -1.61 4.86 2.03
N TYR A 37 -2.41 4.07 2.74
CA TYR A 37 -3.21 3.01 2.15
C TYR A 37 -4.26 3.58 1.17
N ALA A 38 -5.05 4.56 1.61
CA ALA A 38 -6.11 5.17 0.80
C ALA A 38 -5.55 5.83 -0.48
N LYS A 39 -4.43 6.55 -0.38
CA LYS A 39 -3.76 7.16 -1.55
C LYS A 39 -3.35 6.11 -2.59
N LYS A 40 -2.81 4.97 -2.14
CA LYS A 40 -2.41 3.90 -3.07
C LYS A 40 -3.62 3.25 -3.74
N GLU A 41 -4.67 2.97 -2.98
CA GLU A 41 -5.89 2.38 -3.54
C GLU A 41 -6.60 3.34 -4.49
N ALA A 42 -6.60 4.65 -4.21
CA ALA A 42 -7.06 5.67 -5.14
C ALA A 42 -6.23 5.69 -6.43
N ALA A 43 -4.90 5.62 -6.33
CA ALA A 43 -4.02 5.55 -7.50
C ALA A 43 -4.26 4.28 -8.34
N LYS A 44 -4.57 3.13 -7.71
CA LYS A 44 -4.95 1.90 -8.44
C LYS A 44 -6.27 2.06 -9.20
N ARG A 45 -7.27 2.73 -8.60
CA ARG A 45 -8.54 3.02 -9.27
C ARG A 45 -8.36 3.90 -10.50
N LEU A 46 -7.45 4.86 -10.43
CA LEU A 46 -7.09 5.75 -11.56
C LEU A 46 -6.24 5.06 -12.63
N ARG A 47 -5.58 3.93 -12.29
CA ARG A 47 -4.74 3.15 -13.21
C ARG A 47 -5.46 2.00 -13.91
N LYS A 48 -6.77 1.81 -13.70
CA LYS A 48 -7.53 0.88 -14.55
C LYS A 48 -7.39 1.37 -15.99
N PRO A 49 -6.81 0.58 -16.92
CA PRO A 49 -7.03 0.86 -18.32
C PRO A 49 -8.54 0.78 -18.55
N SER A 50 -9.09 1.81 -19.19
CA SER A 50 -10.42 1.73 -19.78
C SER A 50 -10.51 0.45 -20.64
N PRO A 51 -11.68 -0.23 -20.69
CA PRO A 51 -11.86 -1.43 -21.49
C PRO A 51 -11.48 -1.23 -22.96
#